data_AF-A0A1X6PEB3-F1
#
_entry.id   AF-A0A1X6PEB3-F1
#
_cell.length_a   1.000
_cell.length_b   1.000
_cell.length_c   1.000
_cell.angle_alpha   90.00
_cell.angle_beta   90.00
_cell.angle_gamma   90.00
#
_symmetry.space_group_name_H-M   'P 1'
#
loop_
_entity.id
_entity.type
_entity.pdbx_description
1 polymer ?
#
loop_
_entity_poly.entity_id
_entity_poly.type
_entity_poly.pdbx_seq_one_letter_code
_entity_poly.pdbx_strand_id
1 'polypeptide(L)'
;MGDLTFDQPGTINALVSASGSYADFANTWEIAHGAPHVAIGGALLTSNFGDMFLVAQSPNDPAFFIAVHANTDRVWWVRQRASGNAQQYDGQHQGRTVSASDRMSAFGRTVADTFSIPCVGYGPGRAVRTSRRFARRARAVALRVAPAARAPAAALQSRWAAASGFSAERQAQAQAQLNAAAVEALVQGRLKL
;
A
#
# COMPACT_ATOMS: atom_id res chain seq x y z
N MET A 1 10.62 18.51 14.18
CA MET A 1 10.38 17.10 13.77
C MET A 1 9.31 17.14 12.70
N GLY A 2 9.51 16.44 11.58
CA GLY A 2 8.48 16.39 10.52
C GLY A 2 7.28 15.56 10.99
N ASP A 3 6.08 15.93 10.55
CA ASP A 3 4.87 15.19 10.91
C ASP A 3 4.81 13.84 10.19
N LEU A 4 4.48 12.77 10.92
CA LEU A 4 4.19 11.47 10.33
C LEU A 4 2.94 11.58 9.46
N THR A 5 3.15 11.53 8.14
CA THR A 5 2.08 11.69 7.15
C THR A 5 1.88 10.37 6.41
N PHE A 6 0.65 9.89 6.38
CA PHE A 6 0.24 8.69 5.66
C PHE A 6 -0.61 9.07 4.45
N ASP A 7 -0.70 8.14 3.50
CA ASP A 7 -1.67 8.28 2.41
C ASP A 7 -3.10 8.33 2.95
N GLN A 8 -3.87 9.32 2.47
CA GLN A 8 -5.25 9.51 2.92
C GLN A 8 -6.13 8.33 2.47
N PRO A 9 -7.20 7.98 3.23
CA PRO A 9 -8.12 6.90 2.86
C PRO A 9 -8.68 7.03 1.44
N GLY A 10 -8.90 8.26 0.96
CA GLY A 10 -9.32 8.52 -0.42
C GLY A 10 -8.34 8.00 -1.48
N THR A 11 -7.04 8.23 -1.27
CA THR A 11 -5.97 7.72 -2.14
C THR A 11 -5.93 6.20 -2.13
N ILE A 12 -5.95 5.60 -0.94
CA ILE A 12 -5.90 4.13 -0.80
C ILE A 12 -7.12 3.48 -1.45
N ASN A 13 -8.32 4.01 -1.22
CA ASN A 13 -9.52 3.50 -1.85
C ASN A 13 -9.46 3.61 -3.38
N ALA A 14 -8.93 4.72 -3.91
CA ALA A 14 -8.75 4.88 -5.34
C ALA A 14 -7.76 3.86 -5.91
N LEU A 15 -6.63 3.62 -5.24
CA LEU A 15 -5.64 2.59 -5.61
C LEU A 15 -6.26 1.19 -5.61
N VAL A 16 -6.99 0.83 -4.55
CA VAL A 16 -7.62 -0.49 -4.39
C VAL A 16 -8.71 -0.73 -5.44
N SER A 17 -9.43 0.31 -5.84
CA SER A 17 -10.47 0.25 -6.87
C SER A 17 -9.96 0.43 -8.30
N ALA A 18 -8.67 0.73 -8.48
CA ALA A 18 -8.12 0.98 -9.80
C ALA A 18 -8.12 -0.30 -10.64
N SER A 19 -8.53 -0.19 -11.90
CA SER A 19 -8.32 -1.24 -12.89
C SER A 19 -6.82 -1.37 -13.18
N GLY A 20 -6.28 -2.58 -13.16
CA GLY A 20 -4.85 -2.81 -13.43
C GLY A 20 -4.39 -4.22 -13.10
N SER A 21 -3.10 -4.47 -13.30
CA SER A 21 -2.47 -5.74 -12.94
C SER A 21 -2.42 -5.92 -11.42
N TYR A 22 -2.35 -7.17 -10.94
CA TYR A 22 -2.04 -7.44 -9.54
C TYR A 22 -0.60 -7.02 -9.22
N ALA A 23 0.33 -7.26 -10.14
CA ALA A 23 1.74 -6.89 -10.00
C ALA A 23 1.94 -5.39 -9.69
N ASP A 24 1.26 -4.52 -10.44
CA ASP A 24 1.29 -3.07 -10.25
C ASP A 24 0.74 -2.67 -8.89
N PHE A 25 -0.44 -3.19 -8.55
CA PHE A 25 -1.06 -2.96 -7.25
C PHE A 25 -0.17 -3.44 -6.10
N ALA A 26 0.35 -4.67 -6.18
CA ALA A 26 1.18 -5.27 -5.15
C ALA A 26 2.48 -4.49 -4.98
N ASN A 27 3.13 -4.08 -6.07
CA ASN A 27 4.30 -3.23 -6.02
C ASN A 27 4.02 -1.90 -5.30
N THR A 28 2.91 -1.26 -5.67
CA THR A 28 2.54 0.05 -5.14
C THR A 28 2.09 -0.01 -3.68
N TRP A 29 1.29 -1.01 -3.34
CA TRP A 29 0.86 -1.24 -1.96
C TRP A 29 2.04 -1.62 -1.07
N GLU A 30 3.00 -2.38 -1.57
CA GLU A 30 4.22 -2.72 -0.85
C GLU A 30 4.98 -1.45 -0.42
N ILE A 31 5.08 -0.45 -1.28
CA ILE A 31 5.71 0.83 -0.91
C ILE A 31 4.83 1.63 0.07
N ALA A 32 3.51 1.62 -0.13
CA ALA A 32 2.58 2.36 0.74
C ALA A 32 2.51 1.80 2.17
N HIS A 33 2.53 0.48 2.34
CA HIS A 33 2.48 -0.18 3.64
C HIS A 33 3.79 -0.02 4.44
N GLY A 34 4.88 0.40 3.79
CA GLY A 34 6.12 0.82 4.44
C GLY A 34 5.96 2.03 5.35
N ALA A 35 4.93 2.88 5.17
CA ALA A 35 4.75 4.06 6.02
C ALA A 35 4.52 3.71 7.51
N PRO A 36 3.65 2.73 7.87
CA PRO A 36 3.59 2.19 9.23
C PRO A 36 4.93 1.68 9.80
N HIS A 37 5.76 1.02 8.99
CA HIS A 37 7.11 0.58 9.41
C HIS A 37 7.98 1.77 9.84
N VAL A 38 7.96 2.86 9.05
CA VAL A 38 8.65 4.12 9.37
C VAL A 38 8.11 4.76 10.65
N ALA A 39 6.79 4.79 10.80
CA ALA A 39 6.11 5.49 11.87
C ALA A 39 6.34 4.80 13.23
N ILE A 40 6.12 3.49 13.30
CA ILE A 40 6.28 2.71 14.53
C ILE A 40 7.76 2.47 14.82
N GLY A 41 8.55 2.19 13.78
CA GLY A 41 10.00 1.98 13.88
C GLY A 41 10.80 3.24 14.20
N GLY A 42 10.13 4.37 14.47
CA GLY A 42 10.80 5.59 14.93
C GLY A 42 11.77 6.15 13.88
N ALA A 43 11.50 6.02 12.59
CA ALA A 43 12.42 6.44 11.54
C ALA A 43 12.64 7.96 11.43
N LEU A 44 11.83 8.76 12.13
CA LEU A 44 12.06 10.19 12.32
C LEU A 44 13.15 10.46 13.38
N LEU A 45 13.53 9.46 14.16
CA LEU A 45 14.69 9.50 15.04
C LEU A 45 15.95 9.27 14.20
N THR A 46 16.96 10.09 14.42
CA THR A 46 18.25 10.02 13.71
C THR A 46 19.22 9.01 14.34
N SER A 47 18.89 8.51 15.52
CA SER A 47 19.59 7.45 16.25
C SER A 47 18.54 6.65 17.00
N ASN A 48 18.62 5.31 16.96
CA ASN A 48 17.68 4.35 17.57
C ASN A 48 16.40 4.11 16.77
N PHE A 49 16.54 3.53 15.58
CA PHE A 49 15.41 2.89 14.90
C PHE A 49 14.89 1.73 15.76
N GLY A 50 13.59 1.66 15.94
CA GLY A 50 12.93 0.50 16.53
C GLY A 50 12.78 -0.65 15.53
N ASP A 51 12.46 -1.83 16.04
CA ASP A 51 12.41 -3.08 15.28
C ASP A 51 11.55 -2.98 14.01
N MET A 52 10.44 -2.22 14.06
CA MET A 52 9.54 -2.04 12.92
C MET A 52 10.15 -1.37 11.70
N PHE A 53 11.32 -0.71 11.78
CA PHE A 53 11.88 0.01 10.64
C PHE A 53 12.50 -0.89 9.57
N LEU A 54 13.31 -1.88 9.98
CA LEU A 54 14.01 -2.76 9.06
C LEU A 54 13.21 -4.04 8.82
N VAL A 55 13.01 -4.43 7.55
CA VAL A 55 12.22 -5.62 7.18
C VAL A 55 12.67 -6.88 7.93
N ALA A 56 13.98 -7.11 8.01
CA ALA A 56 14.54 -8.30 8.68
C ALA A 56 14.30 -8.34 10.21
N GLN A 57 14.01 -7.20 10.84
CA GLN A 57 13.82 -7.08 12.29
C GLN A 57 12.37 -6.83 12.67
N SER A 58 11.57 -6.25 11.76
CA SER A 58 10.19 -5.87 12.01
C SER A 58 9.30 -6.95 12.60
N PRO A 59 9.45 -8.26 12.28
CA PRO A 59 8.65 -9.31 12.93
C PRO A 59 8.88 -9.48 14.44
N ASN A 60 9.91 -8.86 15.03
CA ASN A 60 10.15 -8.89 16.47
C ASN A 60 9.16 -8.01 17.25
N ASP A 61 8.49 -7.07 16.59
CA ASP A 61 7.44 -6.23 17.18
C ASP A 61 6.04 -6.80 16.87
N PRO A 62 5.17 -7.07 17.86
CA PRO A 62 3.80 -7.55 17.63
C PRO A 62 2.96 -6.67 16.70
N ALA A 63 3.27 -5.37 16.59
CA ALA A 63 2.60 -4.45 15.66
C ALA A 63 2.76 -4.87 14.20
N PHE A 64 3.84 -5.58 13.85
CA PHE A 64 4.07 -6.17 12.53
C PHE A 64 2.87 -7.00 12.09
N PHE A 65 2.46 -7.95 12.91
CA PHE A 65 1.40 -8.89 12.56
C PHE A 65 0.02 -8.24 12.56
N ILE A 66 -0.29 -7.47 13.60
CA ILE A 66 -1.67 -6.99 13.84
C ILE A 66 -1.94 -5.66 13.13
N ALA A 67 -1.06 -4.67 13.26
CA ALA A 67 -1.31 -3.34 12.74
C ALA A 67 -0.93 -3.22 11.27
N VAL A 68 0.15 -3.87 10.85
CA VAL A 68 0.70 -3.71 9.49
C VAL A 68 0.21 -4.82 8.56
N HIS A 69 0.58 -6.07 8.81
CA HIS A 69 0.33 -7.15 7.86
C HIS A 69 -1.12 -7.64 7.83
N ALA A 70 -1.85 -7.66 8.95
CA ALA A 70 -3.30 -7.93 8.92
C ALA A 70 -4.08 -6.82 8.17
N ASN A 71 -3.62 -5.57 8.23
CA ASN A 71 -4.20 -4.50 7.40
C ASN A 71 -3.83 -4.63 5.93
N THR A 72 -2.62 -5.07 5.60
CA THR A 72 -2.22 -5.41 4.22
C THR A 72 -3.09 -6.53 3.65
N ASP A 73 -3.32 -7.61 4.39
CA ASP A 73 -4.19 -8.70 3.94
C ASP A 73 -5.66 -8.25 3.81
N ARG A 74 -6.14 -7.41 4.74
CA ARG A 74 -7.44 -6.74 4.61
C ARG A 74 -7.54 -5.93 3.31
N VAL A 75 -6.52 -5.16 2.96
CA VAL A 75 -6.53 -4.31 1.75
C VAL A 75 -6.55 -5.16 0.48
N TRP A 76 -5.81 -6.27 0.47
CA TRP A 76 -5.91 -7.29 -0.57
C TRP A 76 -7.33 -7.86 -0.67
N TRP A 77 -7.93 -8.26 0.45
CA TRP A 77 -9.31 -8.78 0.52
C TRP A 77 -10.35 -7.79 -0.01
N VAL A 78 -10.16 -6.48 0.21
CA VAL A 78 -11.00 -5.43 -0.39
C VAL A 78 -10.77 -5.35 -1.89
N ARG A 79 -9.52 -5.38 -2.35
CA ARG A 79 -9.21 -5.36 -3.79
C ARG A 79 -9.83 -6.52 -4.52
N GLN A 80 -9.74 -7.74 -4.01
CA GLN A 80 -10.34 -8.94 -4.62
C GLN A 80 -11.84 -8.76 -4.91
N ARG A 81 -12.54 -7.99 -4.08
CA ARG A 81 -13.97 -7.66 -4.26
C ARG A 81 -14.19 -6.50 -5.22
N ALA A 82 -13.25 -5.57 -5.32
CA ALA A 82 -13.34 -4.40 -6.18
C ALA A 82 -12.87 -4.68 -7.63
N SER A 83 -11.90 -5.57 -7.83
CA SER A 83 -11.26 -5.82 -9.12
C SER A 83 -12.09 -6.67 -10.09
N GLY A 84 -13.09 -7.40 -9.59
CA GLY A 84 -13.83 -8.39 -10.36
C GLY A 84 -13.04 -9.67 -10.68
N ASN A 85 -11.75 -9.74 -10.30
CA ASN A 85 -10.91 -10.92 -10.40
C ASN A 85 -10.19 -11.14 -9.06
N ALA A 86 -10.78 -11.99 -8.22
CA ALA A 86 -10.25 -12.31 -6.89
C ALA A 86 -9.00 -13.20 -6.92
N GLN A 87 -8.70 -13.82 -8.06
CA GLN A 87 -7.58 -14.76 -8.25
C GLN A 87 -6.47 -14.17 -9.11
N GLN A 88 -6.48 -12.85 -9.32
CA GLN A 88 -5.49 -12.19 -10.15
C GLN A 88 -4.10 -12.32 -9.51
N TYR A 89 -3.20 -12.99 -10.21
CA TYR A 89 -1.80 -13.13 -9.85
C TYR A 89 -0.98 -13.14 -11.14
N ASP A 90 -0.57 -11.94 -11.54
CA ASP A 90 0.23 -11.68 -12.74
C ASP A 90 1.57 -11.03 -12.36
N GLY A 91 2.43 -10.83 -13.35
CA GLY A 91 3.74 -10.18 -13.18
C GLY A 91 4.92 -11.11 -13.47
N GLN A 92 6.10 -10.64 -13.08
CA GLN A 92 7.38 -11.29 -13.34
C GLN A 92 8.15 -11.42 -12.03
N HIS A 93 8.77 -12.58 -11.82
CA HIS A 93 9.71 -12.81 -10.72
C HIS A 93 10.98 -13.45 -11.28
N GLN A 94 12.12 -12.77 -11.11
CA GLN A 94 13.43 -13.23 -11.63
C GLN A 94 13.40 -13.57 -13.12
N GLY A 95 12.71 -12.75 -13.93
CA GLY A 95 12.60 -12.95 -15.39
C GLY A 95 11.62 -14.03 -15.84
N ARG A 96 10.88 -14.66 -14.90
CA ARG A 96 9.84 -15.65 -15.20
C ARG A 96 8.46 -15.13 -14.86
N THR A 97 7.49 -15.37 -15.74
CA THR A 97 6.09 -15.05 -15.46
C THR A 97 5.62 -15.89 -14.27
N VAL A 98 5.06 -15.21 -13.27
CA VAL A 98 4.55 -15.89 -12.07
C VAL A 98 3.29 -16.68 -12.38
N SER A 99 3.01 -17.72 -11.59
CA SER A 99 1.83 -18.57 -11.76
C SER A 99 1.17 -18.86 -10.42
N ALA A 100 -0.16 -18.98 -10.41
CA ALA A 100 -0.89 -19.43 -9.23
C ALA A 100 -0.47 -20.84 -8.76
N SER A 101 0.12 -21.65 -9.65
CA SER A 101 0.69 -22.97 -9.32
C SER A 101 2.09 -22.91 -8.71
N ASP A 102 2.72 -21.74 -8.63
CA ASP A 102 4.03 -21.58 -8.02
C ASP A 102 3.98 -22.01 -6.53
N ARG A 103 4.97 -22.78 -6.08
CA ARG A 103 5.03 -23.27 -4.70
C ARG A 103 5.71 -22.26 -3.79
N MET A 104 5.06 -21.96 -2.67
CA MET A 104 5.65 -21.22 -1.57
C MET A 104 6.42 -22.19 -0.67
N SER A 105 7.75 -22.22 -0.83
CA SER A 105 8.63 -23.20 -0.18
C SER A 105 8.45 -23.28 1.34
N ALA A 106 8.30 -22.14 2.02
CA ALA A 106 8.11 -22.08 3.46
C ALA A 106 6.81 -22.75 3.96
N PHE A 107 5.79 -22.85 3.11
CA PHE A 107 4.46 -23.37 3.49
C PHE A 107 4.13 -24.72 2.84
N GLY A 108 4.91 -25.15 1.84
CA GLY A 108 4.60 -26.34 1.06
C GLY A 108 3.30 -26.26 0.23
N ARG A 109 2.72 -25.06 0.09
CA ARG A 109 1.45 -24.77 -0.60
C ARG A 109 1.69 -24.03 -1.92
N THR A 110 0.66 -23.94 -2.75
CA THR A 110 0.69 -23.13 -3.99
C THR A 110 0.16 -21.72 -3.72
N VAL A 111 0.50 -20.74 -4.57
CA VAL A 111 -0.09 -19.39 -4.48
C VAL A 111 -1.62 -19.44 -4.58
N ALA A 112 -2.18 -20.33 -5.39
CA ALA A 112 -3.63 -20.51 -5.52
C ALA A 112 -4.33 -20.80 -4.18
N ASP A 113 -3.64 -21.49 -3.26
CA ASP A 113 -4.16 -21.80 -1.92
C ASP A 113 -4.36 -20.54 -1.05
N THR A 114 -3.79 -19.38 -1.42
CA THR A 114 -3.89 -18.13 -0.66
C THR A 114 -5.00 -17.20 -1.15
N PHE A 115 -5.58 -17.44 -2.32
CA PHE A 115 -6.61 -16.55 -2.88
C PHE A 115 -7.91 -16.55 -2.08
N SER A 116 -8.21 -17.64 -1.37
CA SER A 116 -9.39 -17.76 -0.55
C SER A 116 -9.07 -18.57 0.70
N ILE A 117 -9.10 -17.91 1.86
CA ILE A 117 -8.91 -18.54 3.16
C ILE A 117 -10.29 -18.56 3.84
N PRO A 118 -11.03 -19.69 3.83
CA PRO A 118 -12.45 -19.71 4.19
C PRO A 118 -12.75 -19.33 5.63
N CYS A 119 -11.80 -19.53 6.54
CA CYS A 119 -11.93 -19.26 7.96
C CYS A 119 -11.56 -17.82 8.35
N VAL A 120 -11.17 -16.96 7.40
CA VAL A 120 -10.76 -15.58 7.66
C VAL A 120 -11.75 -14.61 7.02
N GLY A 121 -12.29 -13.71 7.83
CA GLY A 121 -13.16 -12.63 7.40
C GLY A 121 -12.67 -11.30 7.93
N TYR A 122 -12.71 -10.27 7.08
CA TYR A 122 -12.44 -8.91 7.49
C TYR A 122 -13.74 -8.17 7.73
N GLY A 123 -13.86 -7.52 8.90
CA GLY A 123 -14.96 -6.60 9.13
C GLY A 123 -14.91 -5.42 8.13
N PRO A 124 -15.95 -4.57 8.06
CA PRO A 124 -15.94 -3.38 7.19
C PRO A 124 -14.83 -2.37 7.55
N GLY A 125 -14.08 -2.62 8.63
CA GLY A 125 -13.15 -1.68 9.24
C GLY A 125 -13.94 -0.64 9.99
N ARG A 126 -13.32 0.00 10.98
CA ARG A 126 -13.91 1.20 11.55
C ARG A 126 -13.80 2.26 10.47
N ALA A 127 -14.85 2.41 9.66
CA ALA A 127 -14.97 3.56 8.79
C ALA A 127 -14.86 4.78 9.70
N VAL A 128 -13.72 5.48 9.66
CA VAL A 128 -13.73 6.87 10.05
C VAL A 128 -14.79 7.46 9.14
N ARG A 129 -15.96 7.81 9.69
CA ARG A 129 -17.08 8.37 8.94
C ARG A 129 -16.62 9.68 8.34
N THR A 130 -15.90 9.62 7.22
CA THR A 130 -15.80 10.73 6.28
C THR A 130 -16.94 10.52 5.29
N SER A 131 -18.17 10.63 5.79
CA SER A 131 -19.33 10.96 4.94
C SER A 131 -19.18 12.34 4.30
N ARG A 132 -18.12 13.08 4.66
CA ARG A 132 -17.69 14.32 4.04
C ARG A 132 -17.17 14.03 2.63
N ARG A 133 -18.04 14.23 1.63
CA ARG A 133 -17.59 14.54 0.28
C ARG A 133 -16.89 15.89 0.33
N PHE A 134 -15.64 15.93 -0.10
CA PHE A 134 -14.90 17.17 -0.26
C PHE A 134 -15.24 17.83 -1.59
N ALA A 135 -14.87 19.10 -1.73
CA ALA A 135 -14.99 19.80 -3.00
C ALA A 135 -14.21 19.06 -4.08
N ARG A 136 -14.92 18.65 -5.14
CA ARG A 136 -14.29 18.08 -6.34
C ARG A 136 -13.34 19.12 -6.95
N ARG A 137 -12.20 18.66 -7.46
CA ARG A 137 -11.24 19.51 -8.16
C ARG A 137 -11.25 19.16 -9.65
N ALA A 138 -11.14 20.18 -10.50
CA ALA A 138 -10.87 19.95 -11.91
C ALA A 138 -9.57 19.13 -12.06
N ARG A 139 -9.53 18.20 -13.01
CA ARG A 139 -8.37 17.30 -13.20
C ARG A 139 -7.05 18.07 -13.37
N ALA A 140 -7.06 19.17 -14.12
CA ALA A 140 -5.87 20.02 -14.31
C ALA A 140 -5.37 20.68 -13.00
N VAL A 141 -6.25 20.90 -12.02
CA VAL A 141 -5.85 21.33 -10.67
C VAL A 141 -5.34 20.14 -9.88
N ALA A 142 -6.08 19.02 -9.88
CA ALA A 142 -5.74 17.80 -9.16
C ALA A 142 -4.33 17.29 -9.51
N LEU A 143 -3.97 17.28 -10.80
CA LEU A 143 -2.64 16.88 -11.31
C LEU A 143 -1.50 17.70 -10.69
N ARG A 144 -1.74 18.96 -10.33
CA ARG A 144 -0.74 19.84 -9.72
C ARG A 144 -0.68 19.69 -8.19
N VAL A 145 -1.84 19.60 -7.54
CA VAL A 145 -1.92 19.65 -6.08
C VAL A 145 -1.76 18.29 -5.40
N ALA A 146 -2.14 17.18 -6.06
CA ALA A 146 -2.09 15.86 -5.42
C ALA A 146 -0.65 15.41 -5.08
N PRO A 147 0.34 15.52 -6.01
CA PRO A 147 1.71 15.13 -5.70
C PRO A 147 2.32 15.99 -4.58
N ALA A 148 2.03 17.30 -4.57
CA ALA A 148 2.50 18.21 -3.53
C ALA A 148 1.92 17.85 -2.16
N ALA A 149 0.62 17.58 -2.07
CA ALA A 149 -0.03 17.15 -0.83
C ALA A 149 0.48 15.79 -0.32
N ARG A 150 0.95 14.92 -1.21
CA ARG A 150 1.53 13.61 -0.87
C ARG A 150 3.03 13.62 -0.59
N ALA A 151 3.74 14.69 -0.91
CA ALA A 151 5.21 14.73 -0.82
C ALA A 151 5.77 14.28 0.55
N PRO A 152 5.16 14.65 1.70
CA PRO A 152 5.63 14.17 3.00
C PRO A 152 5.50 12.64 3.17
N ALA A 153 4.36 12.06 2.76
CA ALA A 153 4.14 10.62 2.80
C ALA A 153 5.08 9.87 1.85
N ALA A 154 5.26 10.40 0.64
CA ALA A 154 6.19 9.85 -0.36
C ALA A 154 7.63 9.82 0.16
N ALA A 155 8.08 10.88 0.85
CA ALA A 155 9.42 10.93 1.43
C ALA A 155 9.63 9.85 2.50
N LEU A 156 8.64 9.59 3.36
CA LEU A 156 8.70 8.53 4.37
C LEU A 156 8.76 7.14 3.70
N GLN A 157 7.89 6.89 2.73
CA GLN A 157 7.84 5.63 1.98
C GLN A 157 9.17 5.36 1.25
N SER A 158 9.74 6.35 0.57
CA SER A 158 11.02 6.20 -0.13
C SER A 158 12.19 5.92 0.82
N ARG A 159 12.20 6.50 2.03
CA ARG A 159 13.24 6.22 3.04
C ARG A 159 13.21 4.75 3.46
N TRP A 160 12.03 4.20 3.75
CA TRP A 160 11.89 2.78 4.10
C TRP A 160 12.19 1.87 2.93
N ALA A 161 11.70 2.21 1.74
CA ALA A 161 11.94 1.41 0.54
C ALA A 161 13.44 1.34 0.22
N ALA A 162 14.17 2.45 0.32
CA ALA A 162 15.63 2.47 0.15
C ALA A 162 16.34 1.63 1.23
N ALA A 163 15.97 1.79 2.50
CA ALA A 163 16.54 0.99 3.60
C ALA A 163 16.23 -0.51 3.46
N SER A 164 15.14 -0.85 2.79
CA SER A 164 14.69 -2.21 2.54
C SER A 164 15.18 -2.80 1.20
N GLY A 165 16.04 -2.07 0.47
CA GLY A 165 16.68 -2.56 -0.76
C GLY A 165 15.83 -2.49 -2.04
N PHE A 166 14.75 -1.69 -2.05
CA PHE A 166 13.94 -1.49 -3.26
C PHE A 166 14.65 -0.58 -4.25
N SER A 167 14.64 -0.94 -5.53
CA SER A 167 15.26 -0.12 -6.58
C SER A 167 14.57 1.23 -6.75
N ALA A 168 15.30 2.24 -7.23
CA ALA A 168 14.77 3.58 -7.46
C ALA A 168 13.63 3.56 -8.50
N GLU A 169 13.73 2.71 -9.52
CA GLU A 169 12.71 2.54 -10.56
C GLU A 169 11.42 1.99 -9.96
N ARG A 170 11.53 0.96 -9.11
CA ARG A 170 10.39 0.36 -8.41
C ARG A 170 9.68 1.38 -7.52
N GLN A 171 10.45 2.19 -6.79
CA GLN A 171 9.93 3.29 -5.98
C GLN A 171 9.23 4.35 -6.83
N ALA A 172 9.84 4.77 -7.94
CA ALA A 172 9.27 5.79 -8.82
C ALA A 172 7.93 5.33 -9.45
N GLN A 173 7.85 4.07 -9.89
CA GLN A 173 6.62 3.47 -10.40
C GLN A 173 5.50 3.49 -9.35
N ALA A 174 5.80 3.06 -8.13
CA ALA A 174 4.83 3.07 -7.04
C ALA A 174 4.35 4.49 -6.69
N GLN A 175 5.27 5.46 -6.63
CA GLN A 175 4.91 6.85 -6.35
C GLN A 175 4.05 7.46 -7.45
N ALA A 176 4.31 7.13 -8.72
CA ALA A 176 3.48 7.55 -9.84
C ALA A 176 2.06 7.01 -9.73
N GLN A 177 1.89 5.72 -9.38
CA GLN A 177 0.57 5.10 -9.22
C GLN A 177 -0.21 5.69 -8.04
N LEU A 178 0.45 5.92 -6.89
CA LEU A 178 -0.21 6.57 -5.75
C LEU A 178 -0.57 8.03 -6.05
N ASN A 179 0.25 8.75 -6.82
CA ASN A 179 -0.07 10.11 -7.28
C ASN A 179 -1.30 10.09 -8.20
N ALA A 180 -1.37 9.15 -9.13
CA ALA A 180 -2.55 8.97 -9.98
C ALA A 180 -3.81 8.66 -9.14
N ALA A 181 -3.71 7.76 -8.17
CA ALA A 181 -4.80 7.44 -7.26
C ALA A 181 -5.28 8.67 -6.46
N ALA A 182 -4.36 9.52 -6.01
CA ALA A 182 -4.70 10.76 -5.30
C ALA A 182 -5.37 11.80 -6.22
N VAL A 183 -4.96 11.88 -7.48
CA VAL A 183 -5.63 12.70 -8.50
C VAL A 183 -7.07 12.22 -8.68
N GLU A 184 -7.30 10.91 -8.84
CA GLU A 184 -8.67 10.37 -8.95
C GLU A 184 -9.50 10.70 -7.71
N ALA A 185 -8.91 10.52 -6.52
CA ALA A 185 -9.60 10.80 -5.26
C ALA A 185 -10.00 12.28 -5.16
N LEU A 186 -9.17 13.23 -5.59
CA LEU A 186 -9.51 14.66 -5.63
C LEU A 186 -10.59 15.00 -6.66
N VAL A 187 -10.52 14.41 -7.86
CA VAL A 187 -11.53 14.61 -8.91
C VAL A 187 -12.89 14.10 -8.43
N GLN A 188 -12.91 13.00 -7.67
CA GLN A 188 -14.13 12.40 -7.13
C GLN A 188 -14.63 13.09 -5.84
N GLY A 189 -13.85 14.01 -5.25
CA GLY A 189 -14.19 14.66 -3.97
C GLY A 189 -14.05 13.72 -2.76
N ARG A 190 -13.13 12.75 -2.84
CA ARG A 190 -12.82 11.74 -1.81
C ARG A 190 -11.53 12.04 -1.04
N LEU A 191 -10.82 13.11 -1.38
CA LEU A 191 -9.56 13.53 -0.75
C LEU A 191 -9.65 14.99 -0.31
N LYS A 192 -9.05 15.30 0.85
CA LYS A 192 -8.93 16.67 1.38
C LYS A 192 -7.54 17.22 1.04
N LEU A 193 -7.48 18.45 0.54
CA LEU A 193 -6.23 19.21 0.43
C LEU A 193 -5.82 19.79 1.78
#